data_AF-A0A940U900-F1
#
_entry.id   AF-A0A940U900-F1
#
_cell.length_a   1.000
_cell.length_b   1.000
_cell.length_c   1.000
_cell.angle_alpha   90.00
_cell.angle_beta   90.00
_cell.angle_gamma   90.00
#
_symmetry.space_group_name_H-M   'P 1'
#
loop_
_entity.id
_entity.type
_entity.pdbx_description
1 polymer ?
#
loop_
_entity_poly.entity_id
_entity_poly.type
_entity_poly.pdbx_seq_one_letter_code
_entity_poly.pdbx_strand_id
1 'polypeptide(L)'
;VLTAPPPPGSLIAKNFIGVVSELHARHNSAMCRVGFGPMSPQWCTKDLLLEIKRAAQRLNCPIHTHALQSIFQKIYGLETYGKSLIAYLEEIGFLGEGVVIGHCVWPTEKDIGILSRSKTGVTHHPTCNLRVRNGIAPVFHMLQAGVRVGLGIDSKTINDDEDFIQEMKVCLLLQRIPSLELDSPHLSARQVFRMGTETNASLLGYGRELGRLEPGRYADLVLLDYEKMSFPFTDPGQDPVDVLLYRGKSSHVHTVMVDGRIVLGAGRLLTLREEEIGARLAARASRPRDEREKAMLAALQELRQAVTAYYRGWSKKVEIAPYFAINSRVNGL
;
A
#
# COMPACT_ATOMS: atom_id res chain seq x y z
N VAL A 1 25.26 -0.86 -9.26
CA VAL A 1 25.81 0.40 -8.70
C VAL A 1 25.17 1.56 -9.46
N LEU A 2 24.47 2.47 -8.80
CA LEU A 2 23.99 3.71 -9.44
C LEU A 2 25.24 4.50 -9.84
N THR A 3 25.53 4.59 -11.14
CA THR A 3 26.80 5.08 -11.66
C THR A 3 26.90 6.61 -11.71
N ALA A 4 25.80 7.32 -11.47
CA ALA A 4 25.79 8.78 -11.43
C ALA A 4 25.81 9.27 -9.97
N PRO A 5 26.69 10.22 -9.61
CA PRO A 5 26.60 10.90 -8.33
C PRO A 5 25.24 11.62 -8.21
N PRO A 6 24.66 11.68 -7.01
CA PRO A 6 23.37 12.34 -6.83
C PRO A 6 23.47 13.83 -7.20
N PRO A 7 22.45 14.40 -7.87
CA PRO A 7 22.43 15.83 -8.17
C PRO A 7 22.62 16.70 -6.92
N PRO A 8 23.20 17.91 -7.05
CA PRO A 8 23.28 18.87 -5.94
C PRO A 8 21.90 19.07 -5.28
N GLY A 9 21.84 19.02 -3.95
CA GLY A 9 20.59 19.14 -3.19
C GLY A 9 19.79 17.84 -3.03
N SER A 10 20.28 16.72 -3.57
CA SER A 10 19.65 15.42 -3.34
C SER A 10 19.62 15.04 -1.87
N LEU A 11 18.59 14.28 -1.49
CA LEU A 11 18.49 13.71 -0.17
C LEU A 11 19.53 12.58 -0.02
N ILE A 12 20.56 12.85 0.78
CA ILE A 12 21.56 11.90 1.25
C ILE A 12 21.25 11.54 2.71
N ALA A 13 21.87 10.49 3.24
CA ALA A 13 21.59 10.06 4.61
C ALA A 13 21.74 11.21 5.64
N LYS A 14 22.77 12.05 5.49
CA LYS A 14 23.00 13.23 6.35
C LYS A 14 21.85 14.24 6.40
N ASN A 15 21.22 14.58 5.26
CA ASN A 15 20.14 15.58 5.25
C ASN A 15 18.74 14.95 5.36
N PHE A 16 18.53 13.75 4.82
CA PHE A 16 17.25 13.05 4.88
C PHE A 16 16.88 12.70 6.32
N ILE A 17 17.83 12.12 7.08
CA ILE A 17 17.60 11.75 8.47
C ILE A 17 17.34 12.99 9.33
N GLY A 18 18.11 14.07 9.11
CA GLY A 18 17.94 15.33 9.80
C GLY A 18 16.53 15.92 9.60
N VAL A 19 16.10 16.05 8.34
CA VAL A 19 14.79 16.60 7.98
C VAL A 19 13.65 15.78 8.59
N VAL A 20 13.68 14.45 8.44
CA VAL A 20 12.60 13.60 8.99
C VAL A 20 12.61 13.63 10.51
N SER A 21 13.79 13.65 11.15
CA SER A 21 13.89 13.77 12.62
C SER A 21 13.35 15.09 13.14
N GLU A 22 13.60 16.20 12.43
CA GLU A 22 13.08 17.53 12.75
C GLU A 22 11.56 17.59 12.58
N LEU A 23 11.03 17.05 11.48
CA LEU A 23 9.58 16.92 11.27
C LEU A 23 8.93 16.06 12.35
N HIS A 24 9.58 14.95 12.73
CA HIS A 24 9.11 14.10 13.80
C HIS A 24 9.07 14.86 15.13
N ALA A 25 10.14 15.54 15.52
CA ALA A 25 10.18 16.31 16.75
C ALA A 25 9.12 17.43 16.81
N ARG A 26 8.78 18.05 15.66
CA ARG A 26 7.82 19.16 15.60
C ARG A 26 6.36 18.73 15.48
N HIS A 27 6.07 17.64 14.77
CA HIS A 27 4.72 17.32 14.32
C HIS A 27 4.20 15.97 14.81
N ASN A 28 5.05 15.10 15.35
CA ASN A 28 4.59 13.84 15.90
C ASN A 28 3.71 14.06 17.14
N SER A 29 2.46 13.60 17.08
CA SER A 29 1.41 13.82 18.07
C SER A 29 0.42 12.67 18.08
N ALA A 30 -0.66 12.78 18.88
CA ALA A 30 -1.77 11.81 18.88
C ALA A 30 -2.43 11.68 17.49
N MET A 31 -2.59 12.80 16.78
CA MET A 31 -3.29 12.91 15.50
C MET A 31 -2.36 12.83 14.27
N CYS A 32 -1.05 12.72 14.48
CA CYS A 32 -0.07 12.67 13.41
C CYS A 32 1.16 11.85 13.81
N ARG A 33 1.52 10.86 13.01
CA ARG A 33 2.76 10.08 13.17
C ARG A 33 3.70 10.40 12.02
N VAL A 34 4.94 10.72 12.35
CA VAL A 34 5.99 10.98 11.37
C VAL A 34 6.96 9.81 11.35
N GLY A 35 7.04 9.14 10.21
CA GLY A 35 7.93 8.00 9.95
C GLY A 35 8.88 8.26 8.77
N PHE A 36 9.65 7.24 8.41
CA PHE A 36 10.56 7.30 7.28
C PHE A 36 9.98 6.61 6.04
N GLY A 37 10.16 7.24 4.87
CA GLY A 37 9.64 6.75 3.59
C GLY A 37 10.69 6.67 2.49
N PRO A 38 11.76 5.83 2.60
CA PRO A 38 12.63 5.60 1.45
C PRO A 38 11.80 4.99 0.31
N MET A 39 11.86 5.59 -0.87
CA MET A 39 10.90 5.29 -1.93
C MET A 39 10.94 3.82 -2.37
N SER A 40 12.14 3.28 -2.63
CA SER A 40 12.34 1.87 -2.99
C SER A 40 13.82 1.49 -2.84
N PRO A 41 14.18 0.25 -2.43
CA PRO A 41 15.55 -0.15 -2.14
C PRO A 41 16.55 0.08 -3.29
N GLN A 42 16.12 -0.11 -4.54
CA GLN A 42 16.97 0.09 -5.72
C GLN A 42 17.38 1.55 -5.97
N TRP A 43 16.72 2.50 -5.31
CA TRP A 43 17.01 3.94 -5.41
C TRP A 43 17.68 4.48 -4.15
N CYS A 44 18.03 3.62 -3.20
CA CYS A 44 18.69 4.00 -1.97
C CYS A 44 20.04 3.29 -1.86
N THR A 45 21.04 3.99 -1.33
CA THR A 45 22.29 3.34 -0.93
C THR A 45 22.05 2.46 0.29
N LYS A 46 22.88 1.42 0.46
CA LYS A 46 22.87 0.58 1.67
C LYS A 46 22.99 1.44 2.94
N ASP A 47 23.91 2.40 2.94
CA ASP A 47 24.17 3.27 4.09
C ASP A 47 22.93 4.09 4.45
N LEU A 48 22.23 4.67 3.46
CA LEU A 48 20.98 5.40 3.69
C LEU A 48 19.93 4.49 4.34
N LEU A 49 19.73 3.28 3.84
CA LEU A 49 18.76 2.34 4.41
C LEU A 49 19.08 1.99 5.86
N LEU A 50 20.35 1.74 6.18
CA LEU A 50 20.77 1.41 7.55
C LEU A 50 20.72 2.59 8.50
N GLU A 51 21.04 3.80 8.03
CA GLU A 51 20.85 5.03 8.82
C GLU A 51 19.37 5.31 9.09
N ILE A 52 18.49 5.10 8.10
CA ILE A 52 17.03 5.17 8.28
C ILE A 52 16.59 4.18 9.35
N LYS A 53 17.04 2.93 9.28
CA LYS A 53 16.68 1.91 10.27
C LYS A 53 17.06 2.33 11.69
N ARG A 54 18.31 2.76 11.89
CA ARG A 54 18.79 3.22 13.20
C ARG A 54 18.01 4.42 13.71
N ALA A 55 17.72 5.39 12.83
CA ALA A 55 16.97 6.58 13.18
C ALA A 55 15.51 6.27 13.55
N ALA A 56 14.85 5.41 12.78
CA ALA A 56 13.48 4.97 13.04
C ALA A 56 13.36 4.21 14.37
N GLN A 57 14.32 3.33 14.68
CA GLN A 57 14.40 2.65 15.97
C GLN A 57 14.56 3.62 17.13
N ARG A 58 15.45 4.61 17.01
CA ARG A 58 15.67 5.66 18.02
C ARG A 58 14.41 6.52 18.24
N LEU A 59 13.69 6.84 17.17
CA LEU A 59 12.47 7.65 17.22
C LEU A 59 11.20 6.82 17.50
N ASN A 60 11.32 5.49 17.58
CA ASN A 60 10.20 4.56 17.69
C ASN A 60 9.09 4.85 16.66
N CYS A 61 9.46 4.99 15.39
CA CYS A 61 8.53 5.29 14.29
C CYS A 61 8.63 4.27 13.16
N PRO A 62 7.56 4.09 12.36
CA PRO A 62 7.55 3.11 11.29
C PRO A 62 8.40 3.57 10.09
N ILE A 63 8.82 2.58 9.30
CA ILE A 63 9.42 2.76 7.98
C ILE A 63 8.48 2.15 6.95
N HIS A 64 8.14 2.90 5.90
CA HIS A 64 7.38 2.39 4.75
C HIS A 64 8.22 2.52 3.47
N THR A 65 8.34 1.43 2.70
CA THR A 65 9.08 1.43 1.43
C THR A 65 8.39 0.53 0.44
N HIS A 66 8.47 0.85 -0.85
CA HIS A 66 8.02 -0.06 -1.90
C HIS A 66 9.09 -1.12 -2.16
N ALA A 67 8.71 -2.39 -2.33
CA ALA A 67 9.62 -3.43 -2.81
C ALA A 67 8.85 -4.58 -3.46
N LEU A 68 9.44 -5.15 -4.50
CA LEU A 68 8.83 -6.19 -5.34
C LEU A 68 7.42 -5.79 -5.83
N GLN A 69 7.19 -4.50 -6.05
CA GLN A 69 5.93 -3.98 -6.58
C GLN A 69 5.74 -4.42 -8.04
N SER A 70 6.79 -4.42 -8.85
CA SER A 70 6.71 -4.72 -10.28
C SER A 70 7.69 -5.82 -10.67
N ILE A 71 7.45 -6.43 -11.84
CA ILE A 71 8.38 -7.41 -12.42
C ILE A 71 9.77 -6.81 -12.64
N PHE A 72 9.86 -5.51 -12.94
CA PHE A 72 11.13 -4.81 -13.09
C PHE A 72 11.94 -4.81 -11.79
N GLN A 73 11.28 -4.63 -10.65
CA GLN A 73 11.95 -4.72 -9.35
C GLN A 73 12.41 -6.16 -9.03
N LYS A 74 11.64 -7.18 -9.43
CA LYS A 74 12.07 -8.58 -9.33
C LYS A 74 13.35 -8.83 -10.14
N ILE A 75 13.36 -8.45 -11.41
CA ILE A 75 14.52 -8.62 -12.30
C ILE A 75 15.71 -7.81 -11.80
N TYR A 76 15.50 -6.55 -11.39
CA TYR A 76 16.55 -5.69 -10.84
C TYR A 76 17.26 -6.35 -9.66
N GLY A 77 16.50 -6.94 -8.72
CA GLY A 77 17.09 -7.64 -7.58
C GLY A 77 18.02 -8.76 -8.03
N LEU A 78 17.54 -9.62 -8.94
CA LEU A 78 18.31 -10.75 -9.45
C LEU A 78 19.58 -10.31 -10.20
N GLU A 79 19.47 -9.30 -11.06
CA GLU A 79 20.60 -8.77 -11.86
C GLU A 79 21.63 -8.03 -10.99
N THR A 80 21.17 -7.27 -9.99
CA THR A 80 22.05 -6.37 -9.22
C THR A 80 22.65 -7.05 -7.99
N TYR A 81 21.88 -7.93 -7.34
CA TYR A 81 22.24 -8.54 -6.06
C TYR A 81 22.31 -10.07 -6.11
N GLY A 82 21.97 -10.70 -7.25
CA GLY A 82 21.89 -12.16 -7.35
C GLY A 82 20.76 -12.79 -6.53
N LYS A 83 19.81 -11.98 -6.03
CA LYS A 83 18.72 -12.41 -5.13
C LYS A 83 17.53 -11.46 -5.20
N SER A 84 16.39 -11.84 -4.63
CA SER A 84 15.24 -10.94 -4.52
C SER A 84 15.58 -9.68 -3.71
N LEU A 85 14.83 -8.59 -3.91
CA LEU A 85 14.98 -7.40 -3.08
C LEU A 85 14.72 -7.70 -1.59
N ILE A 86 13.80 -8.60 -1.27
CA ILE A 86 13.52 -9.00 0.12
C ILE A 86 14.73 -9.73 0.72
N ALA A 87 15.34 -10.68 0.02
CA ALA A 87 16.54 -11.37 0.48
C ALA A 87 17.74 -10.42 0.63
N TYR A 88 17.88 -9.42 -0.26
CA TYR A 88 18.88 -8.36 -0.10
C TYR A 88 18.63 -7.52 1.16
N LEU A 89 17.39 -7.09 1.41
CA LEU A 89 17.03 -6.33 2.59
C LEU A 89 17.21 -7.13 3.89
N GLU A 90 17.01 -8.46 3.86
CA GLU A 90 17.34 -9.36 4.98
C GLU A 90 18.85 -9.38 5.22
N GLU A 91 19.66 -9.60 4.18
CA GLU A 91 21.12 -9.69 4.28
C GLU A 91 21.74 -8.43 4.89
N ILE A 92 21.32 -7.24 4.46
CA ILE A 92 21.86 -6.00 5.02
C ILE A 92 21.30 -5.70 6.41
N GLY A 93 20.34 -6.48 6.89
CA GLY A 93 19.69 -6.28 8.18
C GLY A 93 18.74 -5.10 8.19
N PHE A 94 18.08 -4.77 7.08
CA PHE A 94 17.08 -3.69 7.01
C PHE A 94 15.70 -4.16 7.51
N LEU A 95 15.27 -5.37 7.13
CA LEU A 95 13.97 -5.93 7.53
C LEU A 95 13.82 -6.07 9.05
N GLY A 96 12.58 -6.09 9.53
CA GLY A 96 12.28 -6.16 10.95
C GLY A 96 10.90 -5.63 11.34
N GLU A 97 10.59 -5.74 12.63
CA GLU A 97 9.46 -5.04 13.23
C GLU A 97 9.61 -3.52 13.04
N GLY A 98 8.51 -2.84 12.73
CA GLY A 98 8.49 -1.42 12.36
C GLY A 98 8.77 -1.13 10.88
N VAL A 99 9.16 -2.12 10.07
CA VAL A 99 9.30 -1.98 8.61
C VAL A 99 8.06 -2.51 7.89
N VAL A 100 7.58 -1.76 6.91
CA VAL A 100 6.41 -2.08 6.09
C VAL A 100 6.78 -2.02 4.61
N ILE A 101 6.57 -3.14 3.90
CA ILE A 101 6.78 -3.24 2.46
C ILE A 101 5.46 -2.96 1.74
N GLY A 102 5.43 -1.87 0.96
CA GLY A 102 4.33 -1.56 0.06
C GLY A 102 4.28 -2.49 -1.16
N HIS A 103 3.06 -2.89 -1.53
CA HIS A 103 2.70 -3.77 -2.65
C HIS A 103 3.11 -5.23 -2.47
N CYS A 104 4.42 -5.52 -2.47
CA CYS A 104 4.97 -6.87 -2.41
C CYS A 104 4.27 -7.86 -3.37
N VAL A 105 4.22 -7.53 -4.67
CA VAL A 105 3.47 -8.30 -5.68
C VAL A 105 4.24 -9.51 -6.18
N TRP A 106 5.57 -9.41 -6.27
CA TRP A 106 6.44 -10.44 -6.84
C TRP A 106 7.36 -11.18 -5.84
N PRO A 107 6.94 -11.51 -4.60
CA PRO A 107 7.74 -12.29 -3.69
C PRO A 107 7.81 -13.76 -4.14
N THR A 108 8.89 -14.42 -3.77
CA THR A 108 8.99 -15.88 -3.76
C THR A 108 8.47 -16.45 -2.44
N GLU A 109 8.26 -17.77 -2.35
CA GLU A 109 7.93 -18.44 -1.09
C GLU A 109 8.99 -18.20 -0.01
N LYS A 110 10.27 -18.19 -0.40
CA LYS A 110 11.38 -17.86 0.49
C LYS A 110 11.23 -16.43 1.03
N ASP A 111 10.87 -15.47 0.17
CA ASP A 111 10.64 -14.08 0.58
C ASP A 111 9.48 -13.95 1.58
N ILE A 112 8.39 -14.70 1.38
CA ILE A 112 7.27 -14.75 2.33
C ILE A 112 7.75 -15.28 3.69
N GLY A 113 8.56 -16.34 3.70
CA GLY A 113 9.17 -16.87 4.92
C GLY A 113 10.08 -15.86 5.63
N ILE A 114 10.87 -15.08 4.88
CA ILE A 114 11.71 -14.00 5.41
C ILE A 114 10.84 -12.91 6.06
N LEU A 115 9.80 -12.45 5.39
CA LEU A 115 8.87 -11.43 5.90
C LEU A 115 8.22 -11.87 7.20
N SER A 116 7.78 -13.13 7.27
CA SER A 116 7.19 -13.72 8.47
C SER A 116 8.18 -13.76 9.64
N ARG A 117 9.35 -14.39 9.46
CA ARG A 117 10.36 -14.52 10.54
C ARG A 117 10.90 -13.18 11.02
N SER A 118 11.08 -12.22 10.11
CA SER A 118 11.55 -10.88 10.45
C SER A 118 10.46 -9.99 11.06
N LYS A 119 9.18 -10.42 11.07
CA LYS A 119 8.01 -9.63 11.47
C LYS A 119 7.81 -8.35 10.65
N THR A 120 8.38 -8.30 9.46
CA THR A 120 8.20 -7.21 8.51
C THR A 120 6.76 -7.22 8.01
N GLY A 121 6.11 -6.06 8.05
CA GLY A 121 4.75 -5.91 7.57
C GLY A 121 4.66 -5.73 6.05
N VAL A 122 3.49 -5.96 5.49
CA VAL A 122 3.18 -5.68 4.08
C VAL A 122 1.92 -4.82 4.01
N THR A 123 1.83 -3.87 3.09
CA THR A 123 0.55 -3.26 2.69
C THR A 123 0.22 -3.66 1.26
N HIS A 124 -0.97 -4.21 1.05
CA HIS A 124 -1.48 -4.62 -0.25
C HIS A 124 -2.35 -3.51 -0.88
N HIS A 125 -2.11 -3.21 -2.15
CA HIS A 125 -2.76 -2.13 -2.91
C HIS A 125 -3.34 -2.69 -4.22
N PRO A 126 -4.42 -3.49 -4.15
CA PRO A 126 -4.87 -4.29 -5.29
C PRO A 126 -5.21 -3.47 -6.54
N THR A 127 -6.03 -2.43 -6.44
CA THR A 127 -6.56 -1.70 -7.61
C THR A 127 -5.45 -0.98 -8.38
N CYS A 128 -4.56 -0.27 -7.67
CA CYS A 128 -3.38 0.37 -8.25
C CYS A 128 -2.50 -0.67 -8.97
N ASN A 129 -2.20 -1.80 -8.32
CA ASN A 129 -1.38 -2.85 -8.91
C ASN A 129 -2.00 -3.41 -10.19
N LEU A 130 -3.32 -3.57 -10.24
CA LEU A 130 -4.02 -3.98 -11.45
C LEU A 130 -3.93 -2.90 -12.55
N ARG A 131 -4.20 -1.63 -12.21
CA ARG A 131 -4.17 -0.50 -13.16
C ARG A 131 -2.81 -0.36 -13.84
N VAL A 132 -1.71 -0.42 -13.08
CA VAL A 132 -0.36 -0.29 -13.63
C VAL A 132 0.25 -1.63 -14.08
N ARG A 133 -0.55 -2.71 -14.09
CA ARG A 133 -0.17 -4.05 -14.57
C ARG A 133 1.00 -4.66 -13.79
N ASN A 134 1.08 -4.38 -12.50
CA ASN A 134 2.04 -5.00 -11.59
C ASN A 134 1.70 -6.46 -11.33
N GLY A 135 0.41 -6.83 -11.29
CA GLY A 135 -0.05 -8.18 -11.01
C GLY A 135 -0.78 -8.29 -9.66
N ILE A 136 -0.92 -9.52 -9.16
CA ILE A 136 -1.66 -9.84 -7.93
C ILE A 136 -0.69 -10.33 -6.87
N ALA A 137 -0.63 -9.64 -5.72
CA ALA A 137 0.19 -10.06 -4.60
C ALA A 137 -0.39 -11.34 -3.95
N PRO A 138 0.46 -12.28 -3.49
CA PRO A 138 0.02 -13.53 -2.86
C PRO A 138 -0.38 -13.33 -1.38
N VAL A 139 -1.36 -12.44 -1.14
CA VAL A 139 -1.80 -12.04 0.20
C VAL A 139 -2.30 -13.21 1.04
N PHE A 140 -3.10 -14.11 0.45
CA PHE A 140 -3.59 -15.29 1.17
C PHE A 140 -2.41 -16.09 1.75
N HIS A 141 -1.38 -16.35 0.96
CA HIS A 141 -0.20 -17.11 1.36
C HIS A 141 0.68 -16.35 2.36
N MET A 142 0.80 -15.03 2.21
CA MET A 142 1.45 -14.19 3.22
C MET A 142 0.77 -14.32 4.59
N LEU A 143 -0.57 -14.26 4.62
CA LEU A 143 -1.34 -14.39 5.84
C LEU A 143 -1.22 -15.80 6.45
N GLN A 144 -1.27 -16.86 5.63
CA GLN A 144 -1.05 -18.24 6.10
C GLN A 144 0.34 -18.44 6.68
N ALA A 145 1.35 -17.75 6.14
CA ALA A 145 2.71 -17.77 6.67
C ALA A 145 2.91 -16.89 7.92
N GLY A 146 1.88 -16.17 8.39
CA GLY A 146 1.95 -15.30 9.56
C GLY A 146 2.48 -13.88 9.30
N VAL A 147 2.57 -13.46 8.04
CA VAL A 147 2.93 -12.07 7.69
C VAL A 147 1.75 -11.15 8.03
N ARG A 148 2.04 -10.02 8.69
CA ARG A 148 1.05 -8.96 8.92
C ARG A 148 0.81 -8.19 7.62
N VAL A 149 -0.34 -8.43 6.99
CA VAL A 149 -0.73 -7.74 5.75
C VAL A 149 -1.84 -6.74 6.03
N GLY A 150 -1.60 -5.46 5.73
CA GLY A 150 -2.58 -4.38 5.73
C GLY A 150 -3.06 -4.03 4.32
N LEU A 151 -3.88 -2.99 4.20
CA LEU A 151 -4.42 -2.50 2.93
C LEU A 151 -4.09 -1.02 2.71
N GLY A 152 -3.83 -0.65 1.47
CA GLY A 152 -3.68 0.74 1.02
C GLY A 152 -4.33 0.95 -0.34
N ILE A 153 -4.66 2.20 -0.65
CA ILE A 153 -5.31 2.62 -1.91
C ILE A 153 -4.33 3.25 -2.91
N ASP A 154 -3.08 3.46 -2.51
CA ASP A 154 -2.07 4.25 -3.23
C ASP A 154 -2.59 5.66 -3.63
N SER A 155 -1.92 6.32 -4.57
CA SER A 155 -2.28 7.66 -5.04
C SER A 155 -3.55 7.67 -5.90
N LYS A 156 -4.38 8.71 -5.70
CA LYS A 156 -5.55 9.03 -6.53
C LYS A 156 -5.22 9.15 -8.03
N THR A 157 -3.99 9.50 -8.39
CA THR A 157 -3.56 9.55 -9.81
C THR A 157 -3.45 8.17 -10.47
N ILE A 158 -3.50 7.11 -9.67
CA ILE A 158 -3.34 5.71 -10.10
C ILE A 158 -4.55 4.85 -9.70
N ASN A 159 -5.40 5.29 -8.76
CA ASN A 159 -6.68 4.64 -8.46
C ASN A 159 -7.90 5.35 -9.11
N ASP A 160 -7.82 6.67 -9.36
CA ASP A 160 -8.91 7.57 -9.80
C ASP A 160 -10.06 7.75 -8.79
N ASP A 161 -10.09 6.98 -7.70
CA ASP A 161 -10.98 7.16 -6.54
C ASP A 161 -10.21 7.11 -5.20
N GLU A 162 -10.95 7.21 -4.09
CA GLU A 162 -10.46 7.02 -2.72
C GLU A 162 -11.44 6.09 -1.94
N ASP A 163 -12.00 5.07 -2.61
CA ASP A 163 -13.01 4.17 -2.02
C ASP A 163 -12.35 2.96 -1.35
N PHE A 164 -12.07 3.09 -0.05
CA PHE A 164 -11.46 2.03 0.74
C PHE A 164 -12.37 0.77 0.87
N ILE A 165 -13.69 0.91 0.78
CA ILE A 165 -14.62 -0.23 0.84
C ILE A 165 -14.49 -1.06 -0.45
N GLN A 166 -14.38 -0.39 -1.60
CA GLN A 166 -14.08 -1.04 -2.86
C GLN A 166 -12.72 -1.73 -2.84
N GLU A 167 -11.68 -1.10 -2.28
CA GLU A 167 -10.34 -1.70 -2.17
C GLU A 167 -10.39 -3.02 -1.39
N MET A 168 -11.11 -3.05 -0.27
CA MET A 168 -11.32 -4.27 0.50
C MET A 168 -12.06 -5.35 -0.30
N LYS A 169 -13.11 -4.99 -1.04
CA LYS A 169 -13.84 -5.94 -1.90
C LYS A 169 -12.94 -6.53 -2.99
N VAL A 170 -12.12 -5.70 -3.64
CA VAL A 170 -11.18 -6.18 -4.67
C VAL A 170 -10.14 -7.11 -4.05
N CYS A 171 -9.60 -6.79 -2.86
CA CYS A 171 -8.71 -7.68 -2.12
C CYS A 171 -9.35 -9.05 -1.88
N LEU A 172 -10.60 -9.07 -1.38
CA LEU A 172 -11.34 -10.31 -1.11
C LEU A 172 -11.51 -11.16 -2.36
N LEU A 173 -11.92 -10.56 -3.48
CA LEU A 173 -12.22 -11.28 -4.71
C LEU A 173 -10.96 -11.78 -5.43
N LEU A 174 -9.85 -11.03 -5.38
CA LEU A 174 -8.60 -11.44 -6.03
C LEU A 174 -7.93 -12.66 -5.38
N GLN A 175 -8.24 -12.95 -4.12
CA GLN A 175 -7.64 -14.05 -3.36
C GLN A 175 -8.51 -15.32 -3.38
N ARG A 176 -9.53 -15.37 -4.24
CA ARG A 176 -10.36 -16.57 -4.48
C ARG A 176 -9.85 -17.31 -5.71
N ILE A 177 -8.97 -18.28 -5.48
CA ILE A 177 -8.42 -19.12 -6.55
C ILE A 177 -9.49 -20.11 -6.98
N PRO A 178 -9.73 -20.30 -8.29
CA PRO A 178 -10.60 -21.37 -8.78
C PRO A 178 -10.16 -22.71 -8.20
N SER A 179 -11.08 -23.42 -7.58
CA SER A 179 -10.88 -24.77 -7.06
C SER A 179 -12.15 -25.59 -7.30
N LEU A 180 -11.96 -26.87 -7.58
CA LEU A 180 -13.07 -27.84 -7.63
C LEU A 180 -13.50 -28.27 -6.22
N GLU A 181 -12.62 -28.07 -5.24
CA GLU A 181 -12.87 -28.39 -3.84
C GLU A 181 -13.64 -27.24 -3.17
N LEU A 182 -14.87 -27.53 -2.73
CA LEU A 182 -15.76 -26.56 -2.09
C LEU A 182 -15.20 -26.02 -0.75
N ASP A 183 -14.31 -26.77 -0.11
CA ASP A 183 -13.65 -26.43 1.14
C ASP A 183 -12.26 -25.78 0.94
N SER A 184 -11.89 -25.45 -0.30
CA SER A 184 -10.63 -24.78 -0.60
C SER A 184 -10.47 -23.51 0.24
N PRO A 185 -9.35 -23.38 0.98
CA PRO A 185 -9.18 -22.27 1.89
C PRO A 185 -9.00 -20.99 1.09
N HIS A 186 -9.68 -19.95 1.52
CA HIS A 186 -9.69 -18.65 0.86
C HIS A 186 -9.67 -17.54 1.90
N LEU A 187 -9.34 -16.33 1.43
CA LEU A 187 -9.38 -15.15 2.28
C LEU A 187 -10.83 -14.84 2.68
N SER A 188 -11.11 -14.74 3.98
CA SER A 188 -12.44 -14.40 4.51
C SER A 188 -12.66 -12.89 4.58
N ALA A 189 -13.92 -12.44 4.56
CA ALA A 189 -14.26 -11.02 4.72
C ALA A 189 -13.74 -10.44 6.04
N ARG A 190 -13.79 -11.21 7.13
CA ARG A 190 -13.24 -10.80 8.44
C ARG A 190 -11.73 -10.62 8.43
N GLN A 191 -10.99 -11.46 7.70
CA GLN A 191 -9.55 -11.25 7.53
C GLN A 191 -9.29 -9.94 6.79
N VAL A 192 -9.98 -9.68 5.67
CA VAL A 192 -9.85 -8.42 4.91
C VAL A 192 -10.22 -7.21 5.76
N PHE A 193 -11.32 -7.28 6.51
CA PHE A 193 -11.72 -6.21 7.42
C PHE A 193 -10.64 -5.91 8.47
N ARG A 194 -10.02 -6.94 9.07
CA ARG A 194 -8.89 -6.77 9.98
C ARG A 194 -7.65 -6.18 9.28
N MET A 195 -7.38 -6.56 8.03
CA MET A 195 -6.28 -5.96 7.25
C MET A 195 -6.47 -4.44 7.13
N GLY A 196 -7.69 -3.99 6.84
CA GLY A 196 -8.05 -2.58 6.68
C GLY A 196 -8.14 -1.78 7.98
N THR A 197 -8.27 -2.43 9.13
CA THR A 197 -8.50 -1.80 10.45
C THR A 197 -7.34 -2.08 11.41
N GLU A 198 -7.41 -3.16 12.19
CA GLU A 198 -6.43 -3.56 13.22
C GLU A 198 -5.00 -3.65 12.68
N THR A 199 -4.82 -4.31 11.54
CA THR A 199 -3.48 -4.52 10.99
C THR A 199 -2.89 -3.21 10.48
N ASN A 200 -3.67 -2.38 9.77
CA ASN A 200 -3.22 -1.06 9.35
C ASN A 200 -2.82 -0.17 10.52
N ALA A 201 -3.62 -0.13 11.59
CA ALA A 201 -3.26 0.58 12.81
C ALA A 201 -1.93 0.09 13.39
N SER A 202 -1.74 -1.24 13.50
CA SER A 202 -0.49 -1.83 13.96
C SER A 202 0.72 -1.48 13.08
N LEU A 203 0.57 -1.55 11.75
CA LEU A 203 1.64 -1.27 10.79
C LEU A 203 2.08 0.20 10.82
N LEU A 204 1.15 1.11 11.09
CA LEU A 204 1.41 2.56 11.13
C LEU A 204 1.83 3.08 12.52
N GLY A 205 2.02 2.20 13.51
CA GLY A 205 2.43 2.59 14.86
C GLY A 205 1.30 3.12 15.73
N TYR A 206 0.05 2.74 15.44
CA TYR A 206 -1.15 3.05 16.21
C TYR A 206 -1.81 1.79 16.80
N GLY A 207 -1.11 0.66 16.87
CA GLY A 207 -1.72 -0.62 17.26
C GLY A 207 -2.32 -0.65 18.66
N ARG A 208 -1.93 0.27 19.55
CA ARG A 208 -2.49 0.40 20.90
C ARG A 208 -3.67 1.38 20.95
N GLU A 209 -3.72 2.31 20.00
CA GLU A 209 -4.63 3.46 20.01
C GLU A 209 -5.79 3.34 19.01
N LEU A 210 -5.60 2.61 17.90
CA LEU A 210 -6.56 2.50 16.79
C LEU A 210 -6.86 1.06 16.39
N GLY A 211 -7.83 0.91 15.47
CA GLY A 211 -8.16 -0.34 14.80
C GLY A 211 -9.14 -1.24 15.55
N ARG A 212 -9.46 -0.93 16.81
CA ARG A 212 -10.43 -1.67 17.63
C ARG A 212 -11.32 -0.74 18.44
N LEU A 213 -12.53 -1.19 18.71
CA LEU A 213 -13.49 -0.53 19.61
C LEU A 213 -13.33 -1.11 21.02
N GLU A 214 -12.36 -0.59 21.77
CA GLU A 214 -12.05 -1.01 23.14
C GLU A 214 -11.88 0.25 24.02
N PRO A 215 -12.30 0.23 25.30
CA PRO A 215 -12.04 1.34 26.21
C PRO A 215 -10.55 1.71 26.27
N GLY A 216 -10.25 3.01 26.21
CA GLY A 216 -8.87 3.54 26.23
C GLY A 216 -8.23 3.76 24.85
N ARG A 217 -8.92 3.41 23.76
CA ARG A 217 -8.52 3.71 22.38
C ARG A 217 -9.15 5.02 21.87
N TYR A 218 -8.61 5.59 20.80
CA TYR A 218 -9.23 6.76 20.17
C TYR A 218 -10.61 6.40 19.59
N ALA A 219 -11.54 7.35 19.67
CA ALA A 219 -12.88 7.19 19.13
C ALA A 219 -12.90 7.48 17.61
N ASP A 220 -12.20 6.62 16.85
CA ASP A 220 -12.18 6.60 15.39
C ASP A 220 -13.23 5.60 14.89
N LEU A 221 -14.37 6.13 14.46
CA LEU A 221 -15.56 5.34 14.13
C LEU A 221 -16.07 5.66 12.74
N VAL A 222 -16.53 4.62 12.03
CA VAL A 222 -17.30 4.75 10.80
C VAL A 222 -18.66 4.10 11.02
N LEU A 223 -19.72 4.90 10.93
CA LEU A 223 -21.10 4.41 10.95
C LEU A 223 -21.56 4.19 9.51
N LEU A 224 -22.03 2.98 9.24
CA LEU A 224 -22.52 2.55 7.94
C LEU A 224 -24.04 2.36 7.98
N ASP A 225 -24.71 2.76 6.90
CA ASP A 225 -26.14 2.57 6.71
C ASP A 225 -26.43 1.12 6.28
N TYR A 226 -26.73 0.27 7.27
CA TYR A 226 -26.94 -1.16 7.06
C TYR A 226 -28.20 -1.48 6.23
N GLU A 227 -29.25 -0.67 6.38
CA GLU A 227 -30.49 -0.84 5.61
C GLU A 227 -30.24 -0.60 4.12
N LYS A 228 -29.51 0.48 3.78
CA LYS A 228 -29.10 0.73 2.39
C LYS A 228 -28.21 -0.37 1.83
N MET A 229 -27.26 -0.89 2.61
CA MET A 229 -26.43 -2.03 2.20
C MET A 229 -27.26 -3.28 1.93
N SER A 230 -28.33 -3.46 2.71
CA SER A 230 -29.19 -4.65 2.64
C SER A 230 -30.23 -4.59 1.52
N PHE A 231 -30.52 -3.42 0.94
CA PHE A 231 -31.53 -3.27 -0.12
C PHE A 231 -31.17 -4.03 -1.41
N PRO A 232 -32.11 -4.73 -2.09
CA PRO A 232 -33.53 -4.84 -1.77
C PRO A 232 -33.85 -5.81 -0.63
N PHE A 233 -32.99 -6.78 -0.39
CA PHE A 233 -33.08 -7.70 0.75
C PHE A 233 -31.71 -8.33 1.04
N THR A 234 -31.43 -8.54 2.33
CA THR A 234 -30.34 -9.36 2.86
C THR A 234 -30.88 -10.03 4.12
N ASP A 235 -30.62 -11.32 4.27
CA ASP A 235 -31.08 -12.07 5.44
C ASP A 235 -30.46 -11.49 6.73
N PRO A 236 -31.24 -11.22 7.79
CA PRO A 236 -30.72 -10.62 9.02
C PRO A 236 -29.67 -11.47 9.77
N GLY A 237 -29.62 -12.77 9.50
CA GLY A 237 -28.63 -13.69 10.06
C GLY A 237 -27.27 -13.64 9.33
N GLN A 238 -27.14 -12.89 8.24
CA GLN A 238 -25.86 -12.71 7.56
C GLN A 238 -24.88 -11.93 8.41
N ASP A 239 -23.60 -12.32 8.33
CA ASP A 239 -22.54 -11.59 9.00
C ASP A 239 -22.45 -10.15 8.44
N PRO A 240 -22.58 -9.11 9.26
CA PRO A 240 -22.53 -7.73 8.77
C PRO A 240 -21.19 -7.37 8.11
N VAL A 241 -20.11 -8.06 8.45
CA VAL A 241 -18.81 -7.89 7.79
C VAL A 241 -18.85 -8.45 6.37
N ASP A 242 -19.46 -9.63 6.15
CA ASP A 242 -19.68 -10.14 4.81
C ASP A 242 -20.57 -9.18 4.00
N VAL A 243 -21.67 -8.70 4.59
CA VAL A 243 -22.55 -7.70 3.95
C VAL A 243 -21.76 -6.46 3.52
N LEU A 244 -20.91 -5.91 4.39
CA LEU A 244 -20.03 -4.78 4.06
C LEU A 244 -19.09 -5.11 2.88
N LEU A 245 -18.36 -6.22 2.94
CA LEU A 245 -17.35 -6.54 1.93
C LEU A 245 -17.96 -6.86 0.56
N TYR A 246 -19.16 -7.45 0.51
CA TYR A 246 -19.80 -7.82 -0.75
C TYR A 246 -20.70 -6.72 -1.32
N ARG A 247 -21.37 -5.95 -0.46
CA ARG A 247 -22.43 -5.01 -0.84
C ARG A 247 -22.14 -3.55 -0.48
N GLY A 248 -21.17 -3.30 0.39
CA GLY A 248 -20.76 -1.97 0.80
C GLY A 248 -20.28 -1.09 -0.35
N LYS A 249 -20.50 0.21 -0.19
CA LYS A 249 -20.08 1.29 -1.09
C LYS A 249 -19.77 2.50 -0.23
N SER A 250 -18.90 3.41 -0.68
CA SER A 250 -18.67 4.69 -0.02
C SER A 250 -19.96 5.49 0.27
N SER A 251 -20.96 5.41 -0.62
CA SER A 251 -22.27 6.06 -0.42
C SER A 251 -23.10 5.53 0.75
N HIS A 252 -22.69 4.42 1.37
CA HIS A 252 -23.32 3.88 2.58
C HIS A 252 -22.69 4.42 3.88
N VAL A 253 -21.61 5.21 3.78
CA VAL A 253 -21.02 5.86 4.96
C VAL A 253 -21.93 6.99 5.43
N HIS A 254 -22.48 6.84 6.63
CA HIS A 254 -23.40 7.81 7.22
C HIS A 254 -22.67 8.83 8.09
N THR A 255 -21.76 8.37 8.96
CA THR A 255 -21.03 9.22 9.90
C THR A 255 -19.58 8.76 10.03
N VAL A 256 -18.65 9.71 10.08
CA VAL A 256 -17.25 9.46 10.42
C VAL A 256 -16.87 10.29 11.63
N MET A 257 -16.29 9.65 12.62
CA MET A 257 -15.75 10.25 13.82
C MET A 257 -14.24 10.00 13.85
N VAL A 258 -13.46 11.04 14.16
CA VAL A 258 -12.01 10.98 14.34
C VAL A 258 -11.69 11.58 15.70
N ASP A 259 -11.11 10.78 16.59
CA ASP A 259 -10.82 11.11 17.98
C ASP A 259 -12.00 11.80 18.69
N GLY A 260 -13.19 11.21 18.56
CA GLY A 260 -14.42 11.74 19.19
C GLY A 260 -15.09 12.88 18.44
N ARG A 261 -14.44 13.47 17.43
CA ARG A 261 -15.00 14.56 16.62
C ARG A 261 -15.68 14.03 15.37
N ILE A 262 -16.96 14.33 15.21
CA ILE A 262 -17.69 14.03 13.97
C ILE A 262 -17.16 14.95 12.85
N VAL A 263 -16.62 14.34 11.79
CA VAL A 263 -16.09 15.05 10.61
C VAL A 263 -16.98 14.87 9.37
N LEU A 264 -17.80 13.82 9.36
CA LEU A 264 -18.85 13.57 8.37
C LEU A 264 -20.12 13.16 9.10
N GLY A 265 -21.26 13.77 8.79
CA GLY A 265 -22.54 13.47 9.42
C GLY A 265 -23.68 13.44 8.40
N ALA A 266 -24.54 12.41 8.48
CA ALA A 266 -25.62 12.17 7.53
C ALA A 266 -25.17 12.19 6.06
N GLY A 267 -24.00 11.60 5.78
CA GLY A 267 -23.41 11.55 4.44
C GLY A 267 -22.82 12.87 3.94
N ARG A 268 -22.65 13.89 4.79
CA ARG A 268 -22.10 15.21 4.42
C ARG A 268 -20.85 15.55 5.22
N LEU A 269 -19.81 16.04 4.55
CA LEU A 269 -18.61 16.56 5.23
C LEU A 269 -18.95 17.82 6.03
N LEU A 270 -18.45 17.87 7.27
CA LEU A 270 -18.67 18.97 8.21
C LEU A 270 -17.46 19.91 8.32
N THR A 271 -16.30 19.50 7.80
CA THR A 271 -15.03 20.19 7.98
C THR A 271 -14.58 20.97 6.75
N LEU A 272 -15.13 20.66 5.58
CA LEU A 272 -14.70 21.19 4.29
C LEU A 272 -15.90 21.47 3.38
N ARG A 273 -15.78 22.46 2.50
CA ARG A 273 -16.74 22.74 1.43
C ARG A 273 -16.23 22.12 0.14
N GLU A 274 -16.74 20.95 -0.22
CA GLU A 274 -16.24 20.15 -1.35
C GLU A 274 -16.30 20.91 -2.67
N GLU A 275 -17.42 21.59 -2.95
CA GLU A 275 -17.60 22.36 -4.18
C GLU A 275 -16.59 23.50 -4.31
N GLU A 276 -16.29 24.20 -3.22
CA GLU A 276 -15.32 25.29 -3.19
C GLU A 276 -13.89 24.77 -3.44
N ILE A 277 -13.53 23.66 -2.81
CA ILE A 277 -12.22 23.01 -3.01
C ILE A 277 -12.11 22.50 -4.45
N GLY A 278 -13.15 21.85 -4.96
CA GLY A 278 -13.22 21.36 -6.35
C GLY A 278 -13.04 22.49 -7.35
N ALA A 279 -13.75 23.61 -7.16
CA ALA A 279 -13.61 24.79 -8.02
C ALA A 279 -12.19 25.38 -7.99
N ARG A 280 -11.57 25.47 -6.80
CA ARG A 280 -10.19 25.95 -6.65
C ARG A 280 -9.18 25.03 -7.33
N LEU A 281 -9.35 23.71 -7.20
CA LEU A 281 -8.50 22.72 -7.87
C LEU A 281 -8.66 22.80 -9.39
N ALA A 282 -9.90 22.89 -9.89
CA ALA A 282 -10.18 23.04 -11.31
C ALA A 282 -9.54 24.31 -11.88
N ALA A 283 -9.70 25.46 -11.21
CA ALA A 283 -9.07 26.71 -11.62
C ALA A 283 -7.54 26.63 -11.61
N ARG A 284 -6.95 25.95 -10.62
CA ARG A 284 -5.50 25.74 -10.56
C ARG A 284 -4.99 24.80 -11.64
N ALA A 285 -5.76 23.77 -12.00
CA ALA A 285 -5.39 22.77 -13.00
C ALA A 285 -5.64 23.24 -14.43
N SER A 286 -6.60 24.15 -14.64
CA SER A 286 -6.94 24.71 -15.95
C SER A 286 -6.04 25.86 -16.39
N ARG A 287 -5.19 26.37 -15.48
CA ARG A 287 -4.22 27.42 -15.84
C ARG A 287 -3.29 26.91 -16.96
N PRO A 288 -2.84 27.81 -17.85
CA PRO A 288 -1.77 27.47 -18.78
C PRO A 288 -0.53 26.98 -18.03
N ARG A 289 0.12 25.96 -18.58
CA ARG A 289 1.41 25.48 -18.09
C ARG A 289 2.46 26.56 -18.27
N ASP A 290 3.31 26.75 -17.27
CA ASP A 290 4.48 27.62 -17.39
C ASP A 290 5.60 26.95 -18.19
N GLU A 291 6.65 27.71 -18.53
CA GLU A 291 7.77 27.20 -19.31
C GLU A 291 8.55 26.09 -18.60
N ARG A 292 8.60 26.11 -17.27
CA ARG A 292 9.26 25.07 -16.48
C ARG A 292 8.47 23.76 -16.57
N GLU A 293 7.15 23.81 -16.51
CA GLU A 293 6.27 22.66 -16.65
C GLU A 293 6.29 22.09 -18.05
N LYS A 294 6.32 22.94 -19.08
CA LYS A 294 6.48 22.50 -20.47
C LYS A 294 7.83 21.81 -20.68
N ALA A 295 8.92 22.40 -20.19
CA ALA A 295 10.25 21.82 -20.27
C ALA A 295 10.32 20.48 -19.52
N MET A 296 9.71 20.38 -18.33
CA MET A 296 9.63 19.12 -17.59
C MET A 296 8.88 18.04 -18.36
N LEU A 297 7.76 18.36 -19.00
CA LEU A 297 7.00 17.41 -19.82
C LEU A 297 7.80 16.93 -21.04
N ALA A 298 8.51 17.82 -21.71
CA ALA A 298 9.42 17.45 -22.81
C ALA A 298 10.52 16.50 -22.32
N ALA A 299 11.17 16.83 -21.21
CA ALA A 299 12.19 15.98 -20.60
C ALA A 299 11.64 14.61 -20.16
N LEU A 300 10.41 14.56 -19.63
CA LEU A 300 9.75 13.30 -19.28
C LEU A 300 9.45 12.43 -20.50
N GLN A 301 9.13 13.04 -21.65
CA GLN A 301 8.91 12.33 -22.89
C GLN A 301 10.21 11.71 -23.44
N GLU A 302 11.31 12.44 -23.39
CA GLU A 302 12.64 11.92 -23.74
C GLU A 302 13.07 10.80 -22.78
N LEU A 303 12.92 11.03 -21.47
CA LEU A 303 13.23 10.05 -20.44
C LEU A 303 12.41 8.77 -20.62
N ARG A 304 11.12 8.88 -20.98
CA ARG A 304 10.26 7.73 -21.26
C ARG A 304 10.84 6.85 -22.38
N GLN A 305 11.40 7.44 -23.43
CA GLN A 305 12.01 6.67 -24.52
C GLN A 305 13.26 5.93 -24.03
N ALA A 306 14.14 6.62 -23.31
CA ALA A 306 15.35 6.03 -22.74
C ALA A 306 15.03 4.90 -21.74
N VAL A 307 14.08 5.12 -20.84
CA VAL A 307 13.62 4.13 -19.85
C VAL A 307 12.98 2.92 -20.55
N THR A 308 12.16 3.14 -21.57
CA THR A 308 11.55 2.05 -22.35
C THR A 308 12.61 1.23 -23.09
N ALA A 309 13.63 1.88 -23.64
CA ALA A 309 14.75 1.18 -24.29
C ALA A 309 15.57 0.37 -23.27
N TYR A 310 15.88 0.95 -22.11
CA TYR A 310 16.62 0.28 -21.04
C TYR A 310 15.93 -1.01 -20.57
N TYR A 311 14.62 -0.97 -20.36
CA TYR A 311 13.84 -2.13 -19.90
C TYR A 311 13.41 -3.08 -21.03
N ARG A 312 13.78 -2.82 -22.29
CA ARG A 312 13.39 -3.67 -23.41
C ARG A 312 13.93 -5.08 -23.22
N GLY A 313 13.04 -6.07 -23.32
CA GLY A 313 13.40 -7.49 -23.19
C GLY A 313 13.65 -7.97 -21.76
N TRP A 314 13.56 -7.11 -20.74
CA TRP A 314 13.79 -7.50 -19.35
C TRP A 314 12.87 -8.63 -18.90
N SER A 315 11.59 -8.61 -19.28
CA SER A 315 10.63 -9.65 -18.95
C SER A 315 11.01 -11.05 -19.47
N LYS A 316 11.89 -11.15 -20.48
CA LYS A 316 12.39 -12.43 -21.00
C LYS A 316 13.54 -13.01 -20.18
N LYS A 317 14.12 -12.23 -19.26
CA LYS A 317 15.27 -12.62 -18.43
C LYS A 317 14.89 -13.51 -17.25
N VAL A 318 13.60 -13.59 -16.93
CA VAL A 318 13.09 -14.34 -15.79
C VAL A 318 11.91 -15.18 -16.24
N GLU A 319 11.79 -16.36 -15.68
CA GLU A 319 10.59 -17.16 -15.86
C GLU A 319 9.42 -16.50 -15.11
N ILE A 320 8.35 -16.25 -15.86
CA ILE A 320 7.11 -15.69 -15.34
C ILE A 320 6.12 -16.85 -15.21
N ALA A 321 6.36 -17.71 -14.22
CA ALA A 321 5.32 -18.54 -13.65
C ALA A 321 4.60 -17.66 -12.62
N PRO A 322 3.40 -17.12 -12.91
CA PRO A 322 2.69 -16.34 -11.91
C PRO A 322 2.35 -17.26 -10.73
N TYR A 323 2.36 -16.71 -9.52
CA TYR A 323 1.86 -17.41 -8.34
C TYR A 323 0.38 -17.84 -8.53
N PHE A 324 -0.37 -17.10 -9.35
CA PHE A 324 -1.77 -17.36 -9.69
C PHE A 324 -1.96 -17.47 -11.21
N ALA A 325 -2.48 -18.60 -11.68
CA ALA A 325 -3.08 -18.72 -13.01
C ALA A 325 -4.60 -18.60 -12.86
N ILE A 326 -5.21 -17.57 -13.46
CA ILE A 326 -6.66 -17.32 -13.29
C ILE A 326 -7.49 -18.21 -14.22
N ASN A 327 -6.97 -18.61 -15.38
CA ASN A 327 -7.70 -19.38 -16.39
C ASN A 327 -6.78 -20.36 -17.13
N SER A 328 -7.37 -21.40 -17.73
CA SER A 328 -6.67 -22.34 -18.60
C SER A 328 -6.15 -21.65 -19.87
N ARG A 329 -4.93 -22.02 -20.29
CA ARG A 329 -4.36 -21.68 -21.61
C ARG A 329 -4.48 -22.82 -22.61
N VAL A 330 -5.04 -23.94 -22.18
CA VAL A 330 -5.20 -25.15 -22.99
C VAL A 330 -6.69 -25.35 -23.25
N ASN A 331 -6.99 -25.89 -24.42
CA ASN A 331 -8.25 -26.60 -24.61
C ASN A 331 -8.20 -27.75 -23.61
N GLY A 332 -8.95 -27.66 -22.51
CA GLY A 332 -9.10 -28.79 -21.58
C GLY A 332 -9.58 -30.04 -22.34
N LEU A 333 -9.35 -31.23 -21.76
CA LEU A 333 -9.68 -32.56 -22.29
C LEU A 333 -10.31 -32.62 -23.68
#